data_AF-A0AB36CVL8-F1
#
_entry.id   AF-A0AB36CVL8-F1
#
_cell.length_a   1.000
_cell.length_b   1.000
_cell.length_c   1.000
_cell.angle_alpha   90.00
_cell.angle_beta   90.00
_cell.angle_gamma   90.00
#
_symmetry.space_group_name_H-M   'P 1'
#
loop_
_entity.id
_entity.type
_entity.pdbx_description
1 polymer ?
#
loop_
_entity_poly.entity_id
_entity_poly.type
_entity_poly.pdbx_seq_one_letter_code
_entity_poly.pdbx_strand_id
1 'polypeptide(L)'
;MTKKPKRQIEIMTSKFLRPTLIALAVSTSPAFFVLAHAAEEMDHSKMDHGSMGAMDHSKMGAMDHSKMSMDDGKMDGMESMDGGATTTSRAPVPVLTDADRAAAFPDVAGHGVHDKKLNSFMLLDKFEYQDADNGSALAWDAKGWIGGDVDRLWLRSEGERTNGVTENAELSALWGHSIGPWWDVVTGVRQDFKPGSPQTWGALGIQGMALYNFEAEATAYIGENGQTAARLEGDYDILLTNRLILQPTAEANFYGKNDPQRGIGSGLANTEVGLRLRYEIVRQFAPYIGVSWSRSYGNTADLASDEGEDANEARFVAGIRMWF
;
A
#
# COMPACT_ATOMS: atom_id res chain seq x y z
N MET A 1 60.66 48.11 41.94
CA MET A 1 59.58 48.33 40.94
C MET A 1 59.71 47.30 39.84
N THR A 2 58.67 46.48 39.73
CA THR A 2 58.52 45.27 38.94
C THR A 2 58.04 45.59 37.52
N LYS A 3 58.69 45.03 36.49
CA LYS A 3 58.11 44.88 35.15
C LYS A 3 58.11 43.39 34.79
N LYS A 4 56.92 42.81 34.76
CA LYS A 4 56.62 41.43 34.35
C LYS A 4 56.87 41.24 32.85
N PRO A 5 57.30 40.04 32.40
CA PRO A 5 57.44 39.71 30.99
C PRO A 5 56.12 39.30 30.33
N LYS A 6 55.98 39.60 29.03
CA LYS A 6 54.88 39.18 28.14
C LYS A 6 54.85 37.66 28.00
N ARG A 7 53.69 37.03 28.24
CA ARG A 7 53.41 35.63 27.88
C ARG A 7 53.01 35.56 26.41
N GLN A 8 53.69 34.70 25.64
CA GLN A 8 53.18 34.14 24.40
C GLN A 8 52.03 33.18 24.75
N ILE A 9 50.93 33.27 23.99
CA ILE A 9 49.81 32.33 24.08
C ILE A 9 50.05 31.30 22.97
N GLU A 10 50.47 30.13 23.40
CA GLU A 10 50.57 28.89 22.63
C GLU A 10 49.15 28.33 22.52
N ILE A 11 48.56 28.34 21.32
CA ILE A 11 47.25 27.72 21.09
C ILE A 11 47.51 26.25 20.74
N MET A 12 47.17 25.40 21.70
CA MET A 12 47.25 23.95 21.65
C MET A 12 46.40 23.37 20.51
N THR A 13 47.04 22.50 19.74
CA THR A 13 46.43 21.54 18.82
C THR A 13 45.62 20.50 19.60
N SER A 14 44.29 20.59 19.54
CA SER A 14 43.41 19.53 20.03
C SER A 14 43.21 18.47 18.93
N LYS A 15 43.92 17.36 19.08
CA LYS A 15 43.65 16.11 18.38
C LYS A 15 42.27 15.60 18.82
N PHE A 16 41.26 15.74 17.96
CA PHE A 16 39.99 15.04 18.15
C PHE A 16 39.99 13.70 17.43
N LEU A 17 39.36 12.75 18.12
CA LEU A 17 39.41 11.32 17.89
C LEU A 17 38.82 10.94 16.53
N ARG A 18 39.47 9.98 15.89
CA ARG A 18 38.93 9.21 14.76
C ARG A 18 37.73 8.39 15.26
N PRO A 19 36.53 8.50 14.66
CA PRO A 19 35.52 7.48 14.85
C PRO A 19 35.89 6.28 13.97
N THR A 20 36.07 5.14 14.62
CA THR A 20 36.29 3.84 14.00
C THR A 20 35.04 3.46 13.21
N LEU A 21 35.11 3.53 11.88
CA LEU A 21 34.12 2.98 10.96
C LEU A 21 34.01 1.46 11.17
N ILE A 22 32.91 1.01 11.75
CA ILE A 22 32.51 -0.39 11.70
C ILE A 22 31.88 -0.59 10.32
N ALA A 23 32.66 -1.17 9.40
CA ALA A 23 32.18 -1.62 8.11
C ALA A 23 31.20 -2.79 8.33
N LEU A 24 29.91 -2.53 8.17
CA LEU A 24 28.90 -3.57 8.03
C LEU A 24 28.92 -4.03 6.56
N ALA A 25 29.67 -5.09 6.28
CA ALA A 25 29.64 -5.75 4.99
C ALA A 25 28.28 -6.47 4.81
N VAL A 26 27.32 -5.80 4.18
CA VAL A 26 26.10 -6.47 3.69
C VAL A 26 26.48 -7.19 2.40
N SER A 27 26.60 -8.51 2.51
CA SER A 27 26.81 -9.42 1.38
C SER A 27 25.63 -9.28 0.40
N THR A 28 25.89 -8.67 -0.75
CA THR A 28 25.01 -8.68 -1.92
C THR A 28 24.88 -10.10 -2.46
N SER A 29 23.78 -10.77 -2.13
CA SER A 29 23.36 -11.98 -2.86
C SER A 29 22.43 -11.56 -4.01
N PRO A 30 22.56 -12.16 -5.21
CA PRO A 30 21.79 -11.76 -6.37
C PRO A 30 20.36 -12.34 -6.35
N ALA A 31 19.42 -11.51 -6.81
CA ALA A 31 18.19 -11.86 -7.52
C ALA A 31 17.28 -12.95 -6.92
N PHE A 32 16.26 -12.53 -6.17
CA PHE A 32 15.00 -13.27 -6.14
C PHE A 32 14.18 -12.91 -7.39
N PHE A 33 14.35 -13.70 -8.45
CA PHE A 33 13.32 -13.80 -9.49
C PHE A 33 12.18 -14.67 -8.94
N VAL A 34 11.03 -14.09 -8.69
CA VAL A 34 9.80 -14.87 -8.54
C VAL A 34 9.34 -15.23 -9.95
N LEU A 35 9.51 -16.49 -10.33
CA LEU A 35 8.81 -17.07 -11.48
C LEU A 35 7.31 -17.06 -11.16
N ALA A 36 6.57 -16.16 -11.80
CA ALA A 36 5.12 -16.26 -11.89
C ALA A 36 4.79 -17.55 -12.65
N HIS A 37 4.34 -18.57 -11.92
CA HIS A 37 3.65 -19.69 -12.54
C HIS A 37 2.27 -19.18 -12.95
N ALA A 38 2.06 -19.05 -14.26
CA ALA A 38 0.75 -18.89 -14.84
C ALA A 38 -0.10 -20.11 -14.43
N ALA A 39 -1.14 -19.89 -13.65
CA ALA A 39 -2.21 -20.86 -13.51
C ALA A 39 -2.95 -20.93 -14.85
N GLU A 40 -3.09 -22.15 -15.39
CA GLU A 40 -4.00 -22.43 -16.49
C GLU A 40 -5.40 -21.95 -16.12
N GLU A 41 -6.01 -21.15 -16.99
CA GLU A 41 -7.44 -20.86 -16.96
C GLU A 41 -8.22 -22.17 -17.13
N MET A 42 -8.94 -22.58 -16.09
CA MET A 42 -9.98 -23.59 -16.24
C MET A 42 -11.21 -22.96 -16.92
N ASP A 43 -11.43 -23.37 -18.17
CA ASP A 43 -12.62 -23.06 -18.96
C ASP A 43 -13.86 -23.75 -18.35
N HIS A 44 -14.74 -22.95 -17.74
CA HIS A 44 -16.01 -23.42 -17.18
C HIS A 44 -17.15 -23.52 -18.21
N SER A 45 -16.90 -23.30 -19.51
CA SER A 45 -17.95 -23.29 -20.55
C SER A 45 -18.49 -24.67 -20.96
N LYS A 46 -18.03 -25.76 -20.32
CA LYS A 46 -18.51 -27.14 -20.57
C LYS A 46 -19.34 -27.77 -19.46
N MET A 47 -19.75 -27.01 -18.44
CA MET A 47 -20.70 -27.53 -17.45
C MET A 47 -22.15 -27.28 -17.90
N ASP A 48 -22.70 -28.27 -18.60
CA ASP A 48 -24.12 -28.37 -18.93
C ASP A 48 -24.92 -28.64 -17.64
N HIS A 49 -25.66 -27.63 -17.17
CA HIS A 49 -26.59 -27.74 -16.05
C HIS A 49 -27.99 -28.20 -16.50
N GLY A 50 -28.08 -28.96 -17.60
CA GLY A 50 -29.31 -29.44 -18.21
C GLY A 50 -29.62 -30.92 -18.00
N SER A 51 -29.23 -31.55 -16.88
CA SER A 51 -29.61 -32.95 -16.62
C SER A 51 -29.49 -33.36 -15.14
N MET A 52 -30.38 -32.82 -14.28
CA MET A 52 -30.79 -33.56 -13.09
C MET A 52 -32.20 -34.08 -13.32
N GLY A 53 -32.28 -35.33 -13.81
CA GLY A 53 -33.53 -36.07 -13.88
C GLY A 53 -34.11 -36.22 -12.47
N ALA A 54 -35.39 -35.89 -12.32
CA ALA A 54 -36.13 -36.12 -11.10
C ALA A 54 -36.01 -37.59 -10.66
N MET A 55 -35.48 -37.83 -9.47
CA MET A 55 -35.51 -39.16 -8.85
C MET A 55 -36.93 -39.44 -8.39
N ASP A 56 -37.56 -40.41 -9.06
CA ASP A 56 -38.82 -41.01 -8.65
C ASP A 56 -38.59 -41.94 -7.44
N HIS A 57 -39.14 -41.56 -6.29
CA HIS A 57 -39.05 -42.32 -5.03
C HIS A 57 -40.14 -43.40 -4.90
N SER A 58 -40.89 -43.74 -5.95
CA SER A 58 -41.99 -44.72 -5.89
C SER A 58 -41.57 -46.20 -5.80
N LYS A 59 -40.27 -46.51 -5.72
CA LYS A 59 -39.76 -47.90 -5.75
C LYS A 59 -38.77 -48.30 -4.64
N MET A 60 -38.90 -47.76 -3.43
CA MET A 60 -38.30 -48.43 -2.26
C MET A 60 -39.31 -49.42 -1.67
N GLY A 61 -39.19 -50.69 -2.06
CA GLY A 61 -39.96 -51.79 -1.49
C GLY A 61 -39.63 -51.99 -0.01
N ALA A 62 -40.67 -52.22 0.80
CA ALA A 62 -40.55 -52.53 2.22
C ALA A 62 -39.65 -53.77 2.44
N MET A 63 -38.60 -53.62 3.25
CA MET A 63 -37.84 -54.76 3.76
C MET A 63 -38.67 -55.46 4.84
N ASP A 64 -39.05 -56.70 4.56
CA ASP A 64 -39.69 -57.61 5.50
C ASP A 64 -38.67 -58.15 6.50
N HIS A 65 -38.83 -57.78 7.78
CA HIS A 65 -37.99 -58.22 8.89
C HIS A 65 -38.58 -59.41 9.67
N SER A 66 -39.50 -60.18 9.10
CA SER A 66 -40.23 -61.27 9.80
C SER A 66 -39.43 -62.53 10.16
N LYS A 67 -38.09 -62.54 10.07
CA LYS A 67 -37.28 -63.71 10.43
C LYS A 67 -36.03 -63.35 11.24
N MET A 68 -36.25 -63.00 12.51
CA MET A 68 -35.24 -63.11 13.56
C MET A 68 -35.91 -63.82 14.74
N SER A 69 -35.79 -65.16 14.78
CA SER A 69 -36.19 -65.97 15.92
C SER A 69 -35.07 -65.89 16.95
N MET A 70 -35.33 -65.22 18.07
CA MET A 70 -34.55 -65.36 19.31
C MET A 70 -35.46 -66.01 20.34
N ASP A 71 -35.12 -67.24 20.68
CA ASP A 71 -35.60 -67.98 21.85
C ASP A 71 -34.96 -67.35 23.09
N ASP A 72 -35.75 -67.06 24.14
CA ASP A 72 -35.36 -67.22 25.55
C ASP A 72 -36.40 -66.57 26.49
N GLY A 73 -36.92 -67.39 27.41
CA GLY A 73 -37.05 -67.02 28.83
C GLY A 73 -38.08 -65.99 29.25
N LYS A 74 -39.30 -66.48 29.54
CA LYS A 74 -40.25 -66.02 30.57
C LYS A 74 -39.87 -64.72 31.34
N MET A 75 -40.48 -63.60 30.96
CA MET A 75 -40.68 -62.43 31.84
C MET A 75 -42.17 -62.11 31.89
N ASP A 76 -42.82 -62.57 32.96
CA ASP A 76 -44.17 -62.14 33.34
C ASP A 76 -44.08 -60.72 33.93
N GLY A 77 -44.73 -59.75 33.29
CA GLY A 77 -44.92 -58.41 33.85
C GLY A 77 -44.16 -57.29 33.14
N MET A 78 -44.55 -56.96 31.92
CA MET A 78 -44.41 -55.59 31.43
C MET A 78 -45.61 -55.28 30.56
N GLU A 79 -46.50 -54.46 31.10
CA GLU A 79 -47.64 -53.90 30.37
C GLU A 79 -47.10 -53.21 29.11
N SER A 80 -47.71 -53.55 27.99
CA SER A 80 -47.48 -52.95 26.69
C SER A 80 -47.62 -51.42 26.78
N MET A 81 -46.51 -50.70 26.76
CA MET A 81 -46.49 -49.31 26.31
C MET A 81 -46.65 -49.31 24.78
N ASP A 82 -47.90 -49.46 24.33
CA ASP A 82 -48.32 -49.03 22.99
C ASP A 82 -48.31 -47.49 22.96
N GLY A 83 -47.10 -46.94 22.89
CA GLY A 83 -46.85 -45.52 22.68
C GLY A 83 -46.35 -45.36 21.26
N GLY A 84 -47.24 -45.47 20.27
CA GLY A 84 -46.94 -45.14 18.89
C GLY A 84 -46.19 -43.81 18.82
N ALA A 85 -45.02 -43.81 18.17
CA ALA A 85 -44.22 -42.61 18.01
C ALA A 85 -45.09 -41.52 17.37
N THR A 86 -45.36 -40.44 18.10
CA THR A 86 -46.09 -39.29 17.60
C THR A 86 -45.30 -38.67 16.44
N THR A 87 -45.77 -38.84 15.21
CA THR A 87 -45.17 -38.25 14.00
C THR A 87 -45.54 -36.77 13.81
N THR A 88 -46.30 -36.20 14.74
CA THR A 88 -46.76 -34.82 14.70
C THR A 88 -46.37 -34.08 15.97
N SER A 89 -45.84 -32.86 15.80
CA SER A 89 -45.52 -31.94 16.90
C SER A 89 -46.68 -31.83 17.88
N ARG A 90 -46.38 -31.93 19.19
CA ARG A 90 -47.36 -31.89 20.30
C ARG A 90 -48.12 -30.56 20.38
N ALA A 91 -47.59 -29.52 19.75
CA ALA A 91 -48.27 -28.25 19.52
C ALA A 91 -48.46 -28.07 18.00
N PRO A 92 -49.69 -27.84 17.51
CA PRO A 92 -49.92 -27.48 16.11
C PRO A 92 -49.15 -26.20 15.82
N VAL A 93 -48.19 -26.24 14.88
CA VAL A 93 -47.61 -25.03 14.34
C VAL A 93 -48.72 -24.32 13.56
N PRO A 94 -49.13 -23.11 13.94
CA PRO A 94 -50.19 -22.40 13.24
C PRO A 94 -49.83 -22.22 11.77
N VAL A 95 -50.81 -22.37 10.88
CA VAL A 95 -50.60 -22.12 9.46
C VAL A 95 -50.32 -20.63 9.28
N LEU A 96 -49.18 -20.30 8.69
CA LEU A 96 -48.78 -18.92 8.44
C LEU A 96 -49.86 -18.19 7.63
N THR A 97 -50.46 -17.17 8.23
CA THR A 97 -51.44 -16.32 7.56
C THR A 97 -50.74 -15.26 6.70
N ASP A 98 -51.48 -14.60 5.81
CA ASP A 98 -50.96 -13.43 5.08
C ASP A 98 -50.59 -12.29 6.03
N ALA A 99 -51.31 -12.16 7.15
CA ALA A 99 -50.99 -11.19 8.20
C ALA A 99 -49.65 -11.51 8.88
N ASP A 100 -49.35 -12.78 9.14
CA ASP A 100 -48.07 -13.20 9.71
C ASP A 100 -46.91 -12.93 8.74
N ARG A 101 -47.12 -13.14 7.44
CA ARG A 101 -46.14 -12.81 6.40
C ARG A 101 -45.89 -11.30 6.29
N ALA A 102 -46.95 -10.49 6.34
CA ALA A 102 -46.83 -9.03 6.33
C ALA A 102 -46.17 -8.50 7.62
N ALA A 103 -46.44 -9.11 8.77
CA ALA A 103 -45.83 -8.73 10.04
C ALA A 103 -44.37 -9.17 10.17
N ALA A 104 -43.95 -10.25 9.49
CA ALA A 104 -42.57 -10.73 9.45
C ALA A 104 -41.65 -9.80 8.64
N PHE A 105 -42.20 -9.06 7.68
CA PHE A 105 -41.50 -8.07 6.88
C PHE A 105 -42.23 -6.72 7.00
N PRO A 106 -42.18 -6.04 8.16
CA PRO A 106 -42.64 -4.65 8.21
C PRO A 106 -41.88 -3.86 7.15
N ASP A 107 -42.43 -2.74 6.69
CA ASP A 107 -41.73 -1.80 5.81
C ASP A 107 -40.53 -1.22 6.58
N VAL A 108 -39.46 -2.00 6.64
CA VAL A 108 -38.18 -1.62 7.18
C VAL A 108 -37.66 -0.65 6.16
N ALA A 109 -37.67 0.64 6.52
CA ALA A 109 -36.98 1.66 5.76
C ALA A 109 -35.62 1.08 5.39
N GLY A 110 -35.42 0.77 4.10
CA GLY A 110 -34.24 0.04 3.64
C GLY A 110 -33.01 0.73 4.22
N HIS A 111 -32.02 -0.05 4.68
CA HIS A 111 -30.76 0.52 5.11
C HIS A 111 -30.26 1.42 3.97
N GLY A 112 -30.19 2.73 4.23
CA GLY A 112 -29.66 3.66 3.25
C GLY A 112 -28.29 3.16 2.86
N VAL A 113 -28.13 2.76 1.59
CA VAL A 113 -26.83 2.35 1.09
C VAL A 113 -25.89 3.52 1.38
N HIS A 114 -24.84 3.30 2.17
CA HIS A 114 -23.90 4.36 2.55
C HIS A 114 -22.95 4.71 1.38
N ASP A 115 -23.39 4.50 0.13
CA ASP A 115 -22.62 4.54 -1.11
C ASP A 115 -22.32 5.95 -1.64
N LYS A 116 -22.78 7.00 -0.94
CA LYS A 116 -22.70 8.40 -1.39
C LYS A 116 -22.10 9.34 -0.37
N LYS A 117 -21.50 8.83 0.71
CA LYS A 117 -20.86 9.70 1.70
C LYS A 117 -19.59 10.28 1.09
N LEU A 118 -19.47 11.61 1.13
CA LEU A 118 -18.21 12.28 0.82
C LEU A 118 -17.24 12.04 1.98
N ASN A 119 -16.10 11.44 1.66
CA ASN A 119 -15.00 11.19 2.57
C ASN A 119 -13.77 12.00 2.11
N SER A 120 -12.85 12.22 3.03
CA SER A 120 -11.57 12.85 2.74
C SER A 120 -10.49 12.23 3.59
N PHE A 121 -9.26 12.29 3.09
CA PHE A 121 -8.07 11.82 3.78
C PHE A 121 -6.90 12.71 3.40
N MET A 122 -6.04 13.01 4.36
CA MET A 122 -4.78 13.72 4.11
C MET A 122 -3.65 12.96 4.79
N LEU A 123 -2.54 12.78 4.09
CA LEU A 123 -1.31 12.16 4.55
C LEU A 123 -0.14 13.06 4.22
N LEU A 124 0.60 13.46 5.25
CA LEU A 124 1.98 13.92 5.13
C LEU A 124 2.84 12.69 5.36
N ASP A 125 3.26 12.04 4.29
CA ASP A 125 4.01 10.78 4.38
C ASP A 125 5.45 11.04 4.79
N LYS A 126 6.07 12.04 4.13
CA LYS A 126 7.43 12.48 4.44
C LYS A 126 7.42 13.93 4.86
N PHE A 127 8.04 14.21 5.99
CA PHE A 127 8.50 15.53 6.38
C PHE A 127 9.82 15.35 7.09
N GLU A 128 10.90 15.43 6.33
CA GLU A 128 12.20 14.88 6.67
C GLU A 128 13.27 15.94 6.65
N TYR A 129 14.08 15.94 7.71
CA TYR A 129 15.43 16.46 7.64
C TYR A 129 16.34 15.35 7.12
N GLN A 130 17.09 15.64 6.07
CA GLN A 130 18.06 14.73 5.45
C GLN A 130 19.46 15.30 5.62
N ASP A 131 20.37 14.45 6.09
CA ASP A 131 21.79 14.75 6.25
C ASP A 131 22.60 13.93 5.26
N ALA A 132 23.39 14.61 4.43
CA ALA A 132 24.23 14.02 3.40
C ALA A 132 25.62 14.66 3.40
N ASP A 133 26.58 14.02 2.72
CA ASP A 133 27.96 14.51 2.63
C ASP A 133 28.04 15.93 2.01
N ASN A 134 27.08 16.29 1.16
CA ASN A 134 27.02 17.56 0.42
C ASN A 134 26.12 18.63 1.08
N GLY A 135 25.55 18.34 2.25
CA GLY A 135 24.77 19.30 3.04
C GLY A 135 23.49 18.72 3.63
N SER A 136 22.66 19.62 4.16
CA SER A 136 21.36 19.26 4.74
C SER A 136 20.20 19.71 3.86
N ALA A 137 19.21 18.84 3.71
CA ALA A 137 17.98 19.12 2.97
C ALA A 137 16.74 18.93 3.87
N LEU A 138 15.69 19.68 3.56
CA LEU A 138 14.35 19.45 4.07
C LEU A 138 13.48 18.93 2.92
N ALA A 139 12.97 17.72 3.05
CA ALA A 139 12.09 17.09 2.05
C ALA A 139 10.67 16.93 2.58
N TRP A 140 9.68 17.04 1.69
CA TRP A 140 8.29 16.73 2.01
C TRP A 140 7.61 15.92 0.91
N ASP A 141 6.66 15.09 1.32
CA ASP A 141 5.77 14.30 0.47
C ASP A 141 4.40 14.26 1.15
N ALA A 142 3.41 14.85 0.48
CA ALA A 142 2.05 14.94 0.95
C ALA A 142 1.07 14.46 -0.12
N LYS A 143 0.17 13.54 0.25
CA LYS A 143 -0.93 13.06 -0.59
C LYS A 143 -2.26 13.15 0.15
N GLY A 144 -3.29 13.61 -0.52
CA GLY A 144 -4.63 13.68 0.03
C GLY A 144 -5.70 13.43 -1.02
N TRP A 145 -6.87 13.00 -0.59
CA TRP A 145 -8.01 12.82 -1.47
C TRP A 145 -9.32 13.28 -0.84
N ILE A 146 -10.26 13.66 -1.70
CA ILE A 146 -11.65 13.96 -1.33
C ILE A 146 -12.57 13.33 -2.38
N GLY A 147 -13.58 12.59 -1.94
CA GLY A 147 -14.45 11.88 -2.86
C GLY A 147 -15.31 10.82 -2.21
N GLY A 148 -16.00 10.04 -3.04
CA GLY A 148 -16.78 8.89 -2.61
C GLY A 148 -15.96 7.60 -2.65
N ASP A 149 -16.69 6.49 -2.68
CA ASP A 149 -16.06 5.16 -2.70
C ASP A 149 -15.42 4.84 -4.06
N VAL A 150 -15.97 5.38 -5.15
CA VAL A 150 -15.56 5.11 -6.54
C VAL A 150 -14.72 6.23 -7.14
N ASP A 151 -15.19 7.48 -7.06
CA ASP A 151 -14.53 8.63 -7.67
C ASP A 151 -13.94 9.56 -6.61
N ARG A 152 -12.64 9.87 -6.75
CA ARG A 152 -11.88 10.71 -5.81
C ARG A 152 -11.05 11.74 -6.55
N LEU A 153 -11.00 12.95 -6.01
CA LEU A 153 -10.01 13.96 -6.38
C LEU A 153 -8.80 13.78 -5.47
N TRP A 154 -7.64 13.54 -6.06
CA TRP A 154 -6.35 13.43 -5.39
C TRP A 154 -5.52 14.70 -5.60
N LEU A 155 -4.89 15.15 -4.52
CA LEU A 155 -3.88 16.20 -4.54
C LEU A 155 -2.59 15.63 -3.97
N ARG A 156 -1.48 15.85 -4.66
CA ARG A 156 -0.14 15.43 -4.23
C ARG A 156 0.82 16.58 -4.33
N SER A 157 1.71 16.71 -3.35
CA SER A 157 2.80 17.68 -3.38
C SER A 157 4.06 17.05 -2.83
N GLU A 158 5.14 17.24 -3.56
CA GLU A 158 6.46 16.77 -3.20
C GLU A 158 7.45 17.92 -3.40
N GLY A 159 8.51 17.96 -2.58
CA GLY A 159 9.61 18.86 -2.84
C GLY A 159 10.76 18.72 -1.86
N GLU A 160 11.85 19.38 -2.22
CA GLU A 160 13.10 19.38 -1.48
C GLU A 160 13.66 20.80 -1.40
N ARG A 161 14.17 21.14 -0.22
CA ARG A 161 14.82 22.41 0.06
C ARG A 161 16.19 22.20 0.68
N THR A 162 17.24 22.55 -0.04
CA THR A 162 18.63 22.41 0.40
C THR A 162 19.18 23.78 0.78
N ASN A 163 19.75 23.91 1.98
CA ASN A 163 20.35 25.17 2.47
C ASN A 163 19.45 26.43 2.31
N GLY A 164 18.13 26.27 2.35
CA GLY A 164 17.17 27.36 2.21
C GLY A 164 16.77 27.69 0.76
N VAL A 165 17.29 26.99 -0.25
CA VAL A 165 16.89 27.08 -1.66
C VAL A 165 16.01 25.89 -2.02
N THR A 166 14.93 26.11 -2.78
CA THR A 166 14.06 25.04 -3.26
C THR A 166 14.65 24.43 -4.51
N GLU A 167 15.10 23.19 -4.41
CA GLU A 167 15.73 22.44 -5.50
C GLU A 167 14.69 21.67 -6.31
N ASN A 168 13.70 21.08 -5.63
CA ASN A 168 12.59 20.39 -6.27
C ASN A 168 11.26 20.83 -5.64
N ALA A 169 10.23 20.98 -6.47
CA ALA A 169 8.87 21.25 -6.04
C ALA A 169 7.89 20.88 -7.16
N GLU A 170 6.97 19.97 -6.85
CA GLU A 170 5.89 19.55 -7.73
C GLU A 170 4.53 19.54 -7.01
N LEU A 171 3.48 19.71 -7.82
CA LEU A 171 2.10 19.61 -7.40
C LEU A 171 1.32 18.84 -8.46
N SER A 172 0.55 17.84 -8.03
CA SER A 172 -0.34 17.06 -8.90
C SER A 172 -1.78 17.15 -8.43
N ALA A 173 -2.69 17.29 -9.40
CA ALA A 173 -4.13 17.18 -9.20
C ALA A 173 -4.67 16.10 -10.13
N LEU A 174 -5.21 15.03 -9.56
CA LEU A 174 -5.59 13.82 -10.29
C LEU A 174 -7.04 13.45 -9.96
N TRP A 175 -7.81 13.07 -10.96
CA TRP A 175 -9.04 12.33 -10.75
C TRP A 175 -8.70 10.83 -10.72
N GLY A 176 -9.15 10.14 -9.67
CA GLY A 176 -9.01 8.71 -9.48
C GLY A 176 -10.36 8.01 -9.55
N HIS A 177 -10.40 6.88 -10.26
CA HIS A 177 -11.56 6.00 -10.38
C HIS A 177 -11.19 4.59 -9.93
N SER A 178 -11.89 4.07 -8.91
CA SER A 178 -11.67 2.72 -8.40
C SER A 178 -12.16 1.68 -9.41
N ILE A 179 -11.22 0.88 -9.92
CA ILE A 179 -11.49 -0.26 -10.82
C ILE A 179 -11.63 -1.58 -10.07
N GLY A 180 -11.35 -1.57 -8.76
CA GLY A 180 -11.54 -2.68 -7.85
C GLY A 180 -11.36 -2.25 -6.41
N PRO A 181 -11.44 -3.18 -5.44
CA PRO A 181 -11.36 -2.85 -4.02
C PRO A 181 -10.02 -2.25 -3.58
N TRP A 182 -8.97 -2.44 -4.38
CA TRP A 182 -7.59 -2.13 -4.01
C TRP A 182 -6.85 -1.27 -5.04
N TRP A 183 -7.47 -0.98 -6.18
CA TRP A 183 -6.81 -0.34 -7.32
C TRP A 183 -7.65 0.78 -7.89
N ASP A 184 -7.00 1.91 -8.11
CA ASP A 184 -7.54 3.09 -8.76
C ASP A 184 -6.76 3.36 -10.05
N VAL A 185 -7.47 3.71 -11.11
CA VAL A 185 -6.88 4.38 -12.28
C VAL A 185 -6.90 5.88 -12.00
N VAL A 186 -5.79 6.57 -12.20
CA VAL A 186 -5.67 8.02 -12.01
C VAL A 186 -5.32 8.73 -13.30
N THR A 187 -5.88 9.91 -13.50
CA THR A 187 -5.45 10.82 -14.57
C THR A 187 -5.63 12.27 -14.15
N GLY A 188 -4.76 13.15 -14.65
CA GLY A 188 -4.87 14.56 -14.33
C GLY A 188 -3.65 15.34 -14.78
N VAL A 189 -3.27 16.33 -13.97
CA VAL A 189 -2.20 17.27 -14.31
C VAL A 189 -1.18 17.29 -13.18
N ARG A 190 0.10 17.26 -13.56
CA ARG A 190 1.24 17.54 -12.69
C ARG A 190 1.92 18.83 -13.15
N GLN A 191 2.32 19.66 -12.21
CA GLN A 191 3.06 20.89 -12.43
C GLN A 191 4.38 20.82 -11.67
N ASP A 192 5.49 20.93 -12.40
CA ASP A 192 6.81 21.08 -11.82
C ASP A 192 7.15 22.57 -11.76
N PHE A 193 7.66 23.04 -10.63
CA PHE A 193 8.05 24.44 -10.43
C PHE A 193 9.57 24.64 -10.42
N LYS A 194 10.31 23.57 -10.14
CA LYS A 194 11.77 23.55 -9.97
C LYS A 194 12.36 22.25 -10.52
N PRO A 195 13.68 22.18 -10.76
CA PRO A 195 14.67 23.27 -10.70
C PRO A 195 14.59 24.27 -11.87
N GLY A 196 14.10 23.82 -13.05
CA GLY A 196 14.00 24.62 -14.28
C GLY A 196 12.78 25.55 -14.38
N SER A 197 12.46 26.02 -15.59
CA SER A 197 11.22 26.79 -15.83
C SER A 197 9.98 25.92 -15.58
N PRO A 198 8.85 26.46 -15.09
CA PRO A 198 7.67 25.66 -14.80
C PRO A 198 7.25 24.79 -15.98
N GLN A 199 6.94 23.51 -15.73
CA GLN A 199 6.50 22.57 -16.76
C GLN A 199 5.24 21.84 -16.36
N THR A 200 4.32 21.75 -17.30
CA THR A 200 3.05 21.04 -17.15
C THR A 200 3.13 19.65 -17.78
N TRP A 201 2.58 18.67 -17.08
CA TRP A 201 2.46 17.29 -17.53
C TRP A 201 1.01 16.83 -17.45
N GLY A 202 0.54 16.15 -18.50
CA GLY A 202 -0.62 15.26 -18.40
C GLY A 202 -0.18 13.95 -17.76
N ALA A 203 -0.95 13.46 -16.79
CA ALA A 203 -0.66 12.24 -16.04
C ALA A 203 -1.73 11.17 -16.31
N LEU A 204 -1.29 9.91 -16.44
CA LEU A 204 -2.14 8.73 -16.47
C LEU A 204 -1.42 7.60 -15.72
N GLY A 205 -2.07 7.02 -14.72
CA GLY A 205 -1.45 6.00 -13.89
C GLY A 205 -2.44 5.03 -13.27
N ILE A 206 -1.86 4.07 -12.56
CA ILE A 206 -2.55 3.15 -11.67
C ILE A 206 -1.89 3.24 -10.30
N GLN A 207 -2.70 3.26 -9.25
CA GLN A 207 -2.22 3.23 -7.87
C GLN A 207 -3.08 2.26 -7.07
N GLY A 208 -2.49 1.61 -6.08
CA GLY A 208 -3.24 0.69 -5.26
C GLY A 208 -2.40 -0.02 -4.23
N MET A 209 -3.10 -0.76 -3.37
CA MET A 209 -2.48 -1.66 -2.42
C MET A 209 -2.56 -3.08 -2.97
N ALA A 210 -1.44 -3.66 -3.39
CA ALA A 210 -1.37 -5.06 -3.72
C ALA A 210 -1.52 -5.95 -2.47
N LEU A 211 -1.57 -7.27 -2.69
CA LEU A 211 -1.67 -8.27 -1.62
C LEU A 211 -0.59 -8.04 -0.55
N TYR A 212 -0.97 -8.14 0.74
CA TYR A 212 -0.10 -8.00 1.92
C TYR A 212 0.35 -6.58 2.33
N ASN A 213 -0.39 -5.51 2.02
CA ASN A 213 -0.04 -4.11 2.35
C ASN A 213 1.16 -3.55 1.56
N PHE A 214 1.38 -4.06 0.36
CA PHE A 214 2.33 -3.46 -0.58
C PHE A 214 1.61 -2.33 -1.34
N GLU A 215 2.01 -1.08 -1.14
CA GLU A 215 1.52 0.03 -1.97
C GLU A 215 2.35 0.09 -3.25
N ALA A 216 1.69 0.25 -4.39
CA ALA A 216 2.32 0.30 -5.70
C ALA A 216 1.68 1.39 -6.54
N GLU A 217 2.52 2.19 -7.19
CA GLU A 217 2.09 3.22 -8.12
C GLU A 217 2.89 3.16 -9.41
N ALA A 218 2.21 3.33 -10.54
CA ALA A 218 2.82 3.45 -11.84
C ALA A 218 2.13 4.57 -12.62
N THR A 219 2.86 5.64 -12.91
CA THR A 219 2.32 6.82 -13.60
C THR A 219 3.14 7.14 -14.83
N ALA A 220 2.49 7.27 -15.97
CA ALA A 220 3.05 7.81 -17.20
C ALA A 220 2.68 9.29 -17.35
N TYR A 221 3.62 10.07 -17.88
CA TYR A 221 3.47 11.50 -18.08
C TYR A 221 3.76 11.88 -19.53
N ILE A 222 2.98 12.84 -20.03
CA ILE A 222 3.22 13.51 -21.31
C ILE A 222 3.32 15.02 -21.08
N GLY A 223 4.44 15.59 -21.46
CA GLY A 223 4.78 16.98 -21.19
C GLY A 223 4.90 17.81 -22.46
N GLU A 224 5.21 19.08 -22.25
CA GLU A 224 5.49 20.03 -23.33
C GLU A 224 6.70 19.58 -24.17
N ASN A 225 6.82 20.09 -25.40
CA ASN A 225 7.93 19.79 -26.32
C ASN A 225 8.14 18.28 -26.63
N GLY A 226 7.08 17.49 -26.48
CA GLY A 226 7.09 16.03 -26.70
C GLY A 226 7.96 15.30 -25.69
N GLN A 227 8.12 15.84 -24.49
CA GLN A 227 8.71 15.11 -23.37
C GLN A 227 7.72 14.04 -22.88
N THR A 228 8.24 12.89 -22.48
CA THR A 228 7.48 11.81 -21.86
C THR A 228 8.24 11.33 -20.64
N ALA A 229 7.54 10.91 -19.60
CA ALA A 229 8.15 10.31 -18.42
C ALA A 229 7.32 9.14 -17.90
N ALA A 230 7.93 8.31 -17.06
CA ALA A 230 7.23 7.30 -16.28
C ALA A 230 7.86 7.24 -14.88
N ARG A 231 7.03 7.14 -13.85
CA ARG A 231 7.45 6.97 -12.47
C ARG A 231 6.83 5.67 -11.93
N LEU A 232 7.65 4.85 -11.31
CA LEU A 232 7.24 3.65 -10.58
C LEU A 232 7.62 3.84 -9.12
N GLU A 233 6.66 3.66 -8.23
CA GLU A 233 6.85 3.76 -6.78
C GLU A 233 6.30 2.51 -6.10
N GLY A 234 6.92 2.11 -5.00
CA GLY A 234 6.39 1.05 -4.14
C GLY A 234 6.91 1.11 -2.72
N ASP A 235 6.03 0.78 -1.79
CA ASP A 235 6.26 0.83 -0.35
C ASP A 235 5.68 -0.41 0.32
N TYR A 236 6.28 -0.84 1.43
CA TYR A 236 5.80 -2.00 2.18
C TYR A 236 5.91 -1.79 3.68
N ASP A 237 4.78 -1.86 4.41
CA ASP A 237 4.78 -1.70 5.86
C ASP A 237 5.01 -3.03 6.59
N ILE A 238 6.24 -3.26 7.07
CA ILE A 238 6.60 -4.44 7.88
C ILE A 238 6.37 -4.13 9.37
N LEU A 239 5.34 -4.74 9.95
CA LEU A 239 5.05 -4.64 11.38
C LEU A 239 6.07 -5.44 12.21
N LEU A 240 7.09 -4.77 12.76
CA LEU A 240 7.99 -5.36 13.74
C LEU A 240 7.29 -5.54 15.10
N THR A 241 6.44 -4.59 15.46
CA THR A 241 5.49 -4.67 16.57
C THR A 241 4.18 -3.96 16.20
N ASN A 242 3.18 -3.93 17.10
CA ASN A 242 1.92 -3.21 16.86
C ASN A 242 2.07 -1.69 16.64
N ARG A 243 3.25 -1.10 16.94
CA ARG A 243 3.55 0.35 16.81
C ARG A 243 4.91 0.65 16.17
N LEU A 244 5.71 -0.38 15.89
CA LEU A 244 7.04 -0.22 15.28
C LEU A 244 6.98 -0.85 13.90
N ILE A 245 7.13 -0.02 12.87
CA ILE A 245 6.99 -0.40 11.46
C ILE A 245 8.31 -0.14 10.76
N LEU A 246 8.80 -1.12 10.01
CA LEU A 246 9.91 -0.96 9.09
C LEU A 246 9.34 -0.84 7.68
N GLN A 247 9.59 0.29 7.02
CA GLN A 247 9.06 0.61 5.70
C GLN A 247 10.21 0.72 4.69
N PRO A 248 10.51 -0.36 3.95
CA PRO A 248 11.27 -0.24 2.72
C PRO A 248 10.45 0.48 1.64
N THR A 249 11.11 1.34 0.88
CA THR A 249 10.53 2.12 -0.22
C THR A 249 11.42 1.99 -1.46
N ALA A 250 10.85 2.03 -2.65
CA ALA A 250 11.59 2.03 -3.90
C ALA A 250 10.90 2.91 -4.94
N GLU A 251 11.68 3.73 -5.64
CA GLU A 251 11.22 4.57 -6.73
C GLU A 251 12.15 4.43 -7.94
N ALA A 252 11.59 4.48 -9.15
CA ALA A 252 12.34 4.55 -10.39
C ALA A 252 11.71 5.56 -11.35
N ASN A 253 12.51 6.50 -11.84
CA ASN A 253 12.06 7.50 -12.81
C ASN A 253 12.68 7.28 -14.19
N PHE A 254 11.84 7.37 -15.21
CA PHE A 254 12.21 7.21 -16.61
C PHE A 254 11.79 8.45 -17.41
N TYR A 255 12.63 8.89 -18.35
CA TYR A 255 12.36 10.03 -19.22
C TYR A 255 12.65 9.71 -20.67
N GLY A 256 11.83 10.25 -21.58
CA GLY A 256 11.98 10.02 -23.03
C GLY A 256 13.03 10.90 -23.70
N LYS A 257 13.42 12.02 -23.06
CA LYS A 257 14.34 13.02 -23.60
C LYS A 257 15.27 13.56 -22.51
N ASN A 258 16.43 14.05 -22.93
CA ASN A 258 17.31 14.81 -22.05
C ASN A 258 16.70 16.20 -21.79
N ASP A 259 16.76 16.62 -20.53
CA ASP A 259 16.46 17.97 -20.06
C ASP A 259 17.62 18.46 -19.16
N PRO A 260 18.68 19.02 -19.75
CA PRO A 260 19.83 19.52 -19.00
C PRO A 260 19.50 20.65 -18.04
N GLN A 261 18.42 21.41 -18.25
CA GLN A 261 18.01 22.47 -17.30
C GLN A 261 17.51 21.89 -15.97
N ARG A 262 17.22 20.59 -15.94
CA ARG A 262 16.78 19.86 -14.75
C ARG A 262 17.74 18.75 -14.32
N GLY A 263 18.91 18.63 -14.95
CA GLY A 263 19.83 17.52 -14.70
C GLY A 263 19.25 16.15 -15.12
N ILE A 264 18.21 16.10 -15.96
CA ILE A 264 17.52 14.85 -16.31
C ILE A 264 18.01 14.32 -17.65
N GLY A 265 18.43 13.06 -17.66
CA GLY A 265 18.77 12.31 -18.87
C GLY A 265 17.62 11.40 -19.36
N SER A 266 17.62 11.09 -20.65
CA SER A 266 16.72 10.10 -21.25
C SER A 266 17.07 8.68 -20.82
N GLY A 267 16.06 7.81 -20.72
CA GLY A 267 16.17 6.43 -20.27
C GLY A 267 15.72 6.29 -18.81
N LEU A 268 16.29 5.32 -18.10
CA LEU A 268 16.23 5.28 -16.64
C LEU A 268 17.09 6.42 -16.11
N ALA A 269 16.49 7.42 -15.47
CA ALA A 269 17.20 8.59 -14.99
C ALA A 269 17.80 8.35 -13.60
N ASN A 270 16.98 7.91 -12.65
CA ASN A 270 17.42 7.58 -11.31
C ASN A 270 16.56 6.46 -10.69
N THR A 271 17.09 5.89 -9.62
CA THR A 271 16.34 5.06 -8.68
C THR A 271 16.62 5.52 -7.27
N GLU A 272 15.60 5.54 -6.42
CA GLU A 272 15.73 5.76 -5.00
C GLU A 272 15.28 4.51 -4.24
N VAL A 273 16.03 4.12 -3.23
CA VAL A 273 15.64 3.08 -2.27
C VAL A 273 15.74 3.67 -0.87
N GLY A 274 14.67 3.53 -0.10
CA GLY A 274 14.59 4.00 1.27
C GLY A 274 14.33 2.88 2.25
N LEU A 275 14.78 3.07 3.49
CA LEU A 275 14.41 2.23 4.61
C LEU A 275 14.14 3.10 5.83
N ARG A 276 12.88 3.16 6.26
CA ARG A 276 12.41 4.00 7.38
C ARG A 276 11.92 3.12 8.52
N LEU A 277 12.42 3.38 9.73
CA LEU A 277 11.93 2.77 10.96
C LEU A 277 11.01 3.76 11.68
N ARG A 278 9.71 3.49 11.60
CA ARG A 278 8.62 4.34 12.06
C ARG A 278 8.05 3.86 13.39
N TYR A 279 7.86 4.80 14.32
CA TYR A 279 7.23 4.53 15.61
C TYR A 279 5.93 5.32 15.76
N GLU A 280 4.81 4.63 15.88
CA GLU A 280 3.49 5.25 16.05
C GLU A 280 3.22 5.59 17.52
N ILE A 281 3.43 6.86 17.88
CA ILE A 281 3.04 7.38 19.20
C ILE A 281 1.51 7.27 19.34
N VAL A 282 0.82 7.75 18.31
CA VAL A 282 -0.59 7.51 18.00
C VAL A 282 -0.68 7.16 16.51
N ARG A 283 -1.78 6.58 16.05
CA ARG A 283 -1.89 6.15 14.64
C ARG A 283 -1.67 7.31 13.66
N GLN A 284 -2.12 8.51 14.01
CA GLN A 284 -2.06 9.73 13.20
C GLN A 284 -0.72 10.46 13.25
N PHE A 285 0.20 10.09 14.14
CA PHE A 285 1.48 10.80 14.33
C PHE A 285 2.59 9.80 14.63
N ALA A 286 3.52 9.69 13.70
CA ALA A 286 4.56 8.68 13.74
C ALA A 286 5.93 9.28 13.34
N PRO A 287 6.79 9.63 14.33
CA PRO A 287 8.19 9.94 14.04
C PRO A 287 8.92 8.71 13.51
N TYR A 288 9.95 8.96 12.71
CA TYR A 288 10.81 7.91 12.18
C TYR A 288 12.23 8.40 11.95
N ILE A 289 13.13 7.43 11.85
CA ILE A 289 14.49 7.61 11.34
C ILE A 289 14.69 6.64 10.20
N GLY A 290 15.63 6.92 9.30
CA GLY A 290 15.87 6.05 8.16
C GLY A 290 17.11 6.40 7.40
N VAL A 291 17.24 5.73 6.27
CA VAL A 291 18.30 5.93 5.30
C VAL A 291 17.69 5.89 3.91
N SER A 292 18.13 6.77 3.03
CA SER A 292 17.81 6.73 1.61
C SER A 292 19.08 6.61 0.79
N TRP A 293 18.99 5.90 -0.33
CA TRP A 293 20.04 5.75 -1.31
C TRP A 293 19.49 6.11 -2.68
N SER A 294 20.04 7.15 -3.27
CA SER A 294 19.72 7.57 -4.63
C SER A 294 20.86 7.20 -5.57
N ARG A 295 20.52 6.78 -6.78
CA ARG A 295 21.47 6.50 -7.85
C ARG A 295 20.97 7.05 -9.17
N SER A 296 21.78 7.87 -9.81
CA SER A 296 21.58 8.38 -11.16
C SER A 296 22.20 7.44 -12.20
N TYR A 297 21.62 7.39 -13.40
CA TYR A 297 22.04 6.49 -14.49
C TYR A 297 22.17 7.23 -15.83
N GLY A 298 22.99 6.68 -16.73
CA GLY A 298 23.15 7.16 -18.09
C GLY A 298 23.44 8.66 -18.15
N ASN A 299 22.76 9.36 -19.07
CA ASN A 299 22.94 10.80 -19.26
C ASN A 299 22.63 11.61 -18.00
N THR A 300 21.76 11.13 -17.10
CA THR A 300 21.48 11.81 -15.82
C THR A 300 22.70 11.77 -14.92
N ALA A 301 23.41 10.63 -14.86
CA ALA A 301 24.65 10.52 -14.10
C ALA A 301 25.77 11.39 -14.68
N ASP A 302 25.83 11.49 -16.01
CA ASP A 302 26.80 12.35 -16.69
C ASP A 302 26.53 13.83 -16.36
N LEU A 303 25.26 14.27 -16.43
CA LEU A 303 24.85 15.64 -16.05
C LEU A 303 25.17 15.96 -14.58
N ALA A 304 24.85 15.05 -13.66
CA ALA A 304 25.20 15.21 -12.25
C ALA A 304 26.72 15.37 -12.05
N SER A 305 27.51 14.54 -12.74
CA SER A 305 28.97 14.59 -12.68
C SER A 305 29.55 15.90 -13.23
N ASP A 306 28.96 16.44 -14.30
CA ASP A 306 29.34 17.73 -14.91
C ASP A 306 29.08 18.93 -13.96
N GLU A 307 28.08 18.81 -13.09
CA GLU A 307 27.75 19.81 -12.06
C GLU A 307 28.54 19.60 -10.75
N GLY A 308 29.37 18.56 -10.69
CA GLY A 308 30.16 18.21 -9.50
C GLY A 308 29.37 17.46 -8.43
N GLU A 309 28.20 16.93 -8.79
CA GLU A 309 27.36 16.11 -7.93
C GLU A 309 27.72 14.62 -8.04
N ASP A 310 27.45 13.87 -6.99
CA ASP A 310 27.69 12.43 -6.97
C ASP A 310 26.55 11.68 -7.64
N ALA A 311 26.87 10.78 -8.59
CA ALA A 311 25.88 9.91 -9.21
C ALA A 311 25.27 8.87 -8.26
N ASN A 312 25.80 8.74 -7.04
CA ASN A 312 25.22 7.93 -5.97
C ASN A 312 25.29 8.72 -4.66
N GLU A 313 24.18 8.78 -3.93
CA GLU A 313 24.11 9.51 -2.68
C GLU A 313 23.42 8.67 -1.62
N ALA A 314 23.96 8.67 -0.40
CA ALA A 314 23.35 8.03 0.75
C ALA A 314 23.03 9.12 1.79
N ARG A 315 21.77 9.17 2.25
CA ARG A 315 21.31 10.18 3.21
C ARG A 315 20.78 9.51 4.46
N PHE A 316 21.12 10.05 5.62
CA PHE A 316 20.42 9.73 6.85
C PHE A 316 19.21 10.64 6.98
N VAL A 317 18.05 10.09 7.35
CA VAL A 317 16.81 10.86 7.45
C VAL A 317 16.21 10.77 8.85
N ALA A 318 15.66 11.89 9.31
CA ALA A 318 14.82 11.96 10.49
C ALA A 318 13.56 12.76 10.14
N GLY A 319 12.39 12.18 10.36
CA GLY A 319 11.15 12.78 9.91
C GLY A 319 9.93 12.38 10.70
N ILE A 320 8.78 12.88 10.24
CA ILE A 320 7.48 12.63 10.86
C ILE A 320 6.46 12.33 9.76
N ARG A 321 5.69 11.24 9.95
CA ARG A 321 4.51 10.91 9.17
C ARG A 321 3.25 11.30 9.95
N MET A 322 2.29 11.94 9.28
CA MET A 322 1.01 12.35 9.88
C MET A 322 -0.17 12.12 8.93
N TRP A 323 -1.35 11.75 9.45
CA TRP A 323 -2.57 11.67 8.65
C TRP A 323 -3.84 12.10 9.41
N PHE A 324 -4.86 12.55 8.66
CA PHE A 324 -6.12 13.13 9.16
C PHE A 324 -7.33 12.71 8.33
#